data_AF-A0A2E9ZBF8-F1
#
_entry.id   AF-A0A2E9ZBF8-F1
#
_cell.length_a   1.000
_cell.length_b   1.000
_cell.length_c   1.000
_cell.angle_alpha   90.00
_cell.angle_beta   90.00
_cell.angle_gamma   90.00
#
_symmetry.space_group_name_H-M   'P 1'
#
loop_
_entity.id
_entity.type
_entity.pdbx_description
1 polymer ?
#
loop_
_entity_poly.entity_id
_entity_poly.type
_entity_poly.pdbx_seq_one_letter_code
_entity_poly.pdbx_strand_id
1 'polypeptide(L)'
;MKKIQWLDTSNYQDDAELLVFLQSPLGKCAMLAIFSVVLGMMGISWWPIKVPLLYPWWPMVTLALIITSFLPQYRLWCLSVFSVIGLFWLPWFSWPAFYAPSWYQESIAIVAVLLFCCIYLGLAHKMKSHWLMRHPIINLMVMIFLMIWLASTWLSGSIKIYCWLFITVVSAYFWYISYTLLEVKQLNGLYGFSQVFAYLPFWGGTATPFPKGRMYLNKIASLDALSLARCQLSAFHLLLLAMLWHIALESLLIMQQAWNIPSMKFVLSNFSSLSHQDVMFYWRVLLLHFIFQTLSFGMNGHIIIAIVRMAGFKAARNMDNPFFATSISDFWNRYYFYFKELMVEVFFYPTFFSCFKKKPKLRLVFATVMAAGVGNSIYHLLAEIKVLQSFGLLKSIIMMQTYFFYALILSIAIGISQLRAQRLSAVIPFWRRYLTIPLGVVGFYCILSVFNQPYYSTNIMINFQFLTKLVGL
;
A
#
# COMPACT_ATOMS: atom_id res chain seq x y z
N MET A 1 5.64 0.49 -21.14
CA MET A 1 5.92 1.26 -19.91
C MET A 1 7.30 1.88 -20.07
N LYS A 2 7.43 3.21 -20.08
CA LYS A 2 8.74 3.86 -20.05
C LYS A 2 9.50 3.35 -18.82
N LYS A 3 10.78 3.01 -18.98
CA LYS A 3 11.68 2.67 -17.87
C LYS A 3 11.83 3.96 -17.07
N ILE A 4 11.02 4.13 -16.03
CA ILE A 4 11.12 5.31 -15.19
C ILE A 4 12.42 5.15 -14.41
N GLN A 5 13.44 5.95 -14.76
CA GLN A 5 14.70 6.05 -14.01
C GLN A 5 14.39 6.76 -12.70
N TRP A 6 14.02 5.98 -11.68
CA TRP A 6 13.83 6.49 -10.33
C TRP A 6 15.20 6.64 -9.66
N LEU A 7 15.73 7.85 -9.72
CA LEU A 7 16.90 8.39 -9.01
C LEU A 7 18.28 8.08 -9.59
N ASP A 8 18.85 9.16 -10.14
CA ASP A 8 20.28 9.48 -10.16
C ASP A 8 20.92 9.19 -8.79
N THR A 9 21.58 8.04 -8.70
CA THR A 9 22.67 7.84 -7.74
C THR A 9 24.00 8.41 -8.28
N SER A 10 23.96 9.07 -9.44
CA SER A 10 25.10 9.72 -10.08
C SER A 10 25.66 10.87 -9.23
N ASN A 11 24.82 11.62 -8.50
CA ASN A 11 25.29 12.71 -7.64
C ASN A 11 26.11 12.26 -6.41
N TYR A 12 26.17 10.96 -6.09
CA TYR A 12 27.05 10.44 -5.02
C TYR A 12 28.33 9.81 -5.57
N GLN A 13 28.69 10.08 -6.83
CA GLN A 13 29.96 9.61 -7.39
C GLN A 13 31.17 10.37 -6.82
N ASP A 14 30.96 11.56 -6.24
CA ASP A 14 32.06 12.48 -5.95
C ASP A 14 32.64 12.35 -4.52
N ASP A 15 31.92 11.75 -3.56
CA ASP A 15 32.40 11.60 -2.17
C ASP A 15 32.89 10.19 -1.83
N ALA A 16 34.01 9.78 -2.45
CA ALA A 16 34.63 8.47 -2.18
C ALA A 16 34.98 8.29 -0.69
N GLU A 17 35.46 9.34 -0.03
CA GLU A 17 35.83 9.30 1.39
C GLU A 17 34.65 9.01 2.31
N LEU A 18 33.50 9.67 2.08
CA LEU A 18 32.27 9.40 2.84
C LEU A 18 31.81 7.96 2.67
N LEU A 19 31.86 7.43 1.43
CA LEU A 19 31.44 6.05 1.16
C LEU A 19 32.36 5.03 1.84
N VAL A 20 33.66 5.30 1.88
CA VAL A 20 34.64 4.49 2.64
C VAL A 20 34.33 4.55 4.13
N PHE A 21 34.09 5.74 4.69
CA PHE A 21 33.73 5.90 6.09
C PHE A 21 32.44 5.15 6.44
N LEU A 22 31.38 5.28 5.63
CA LEU A 22 30.08 4.61 5.84
C LEU A 22 30.18 3.08 5.79
N GLN A 23 31.21 2.52 5.15
CA GLN A 23 31.46 1.08 5.17
C GLN A 23 32.34 0.60 6.33
N SER A 24 33.05 1.52 7.00
CA SER A 24 33.73 1.21 8.25
C SER A 24 32.73 0.81 9.36
N PRO A 25 33.12 0.00 10.35
CA PRO A 25 32.27 -0.33 11.48
C PRO A 25 31.72 0.90 12.20
N LEU A 26 32.56 1.93 12.39
CA LEU A 26 32.19 3.19 13.03
C LEU A 26 31.14 3.95 12.22
N GLY A 27 31.35 4.09 10.91
CA GLY A 27 30.40 4.78 10.03
C GLY A 27 29.05 4.07 9.93
N LYS A 28 29.03 2.73 9.90
CA LYS A 28 27.79 1.94 9.97
C LYS A 28 27.06 2.18 11.30
N CYS A 29 27.76 2.12 12.42
CA CYS A 29 27.17 2.40 13.74
C CYS A 29 26.60 3.82 13.81
N ALA A 30 27.35 4.83 13.37
CA ALA A 30 26.89 6.22 13.38
C ALA A 30 25.65 6.41 12.50
N MET A 31 25.67 5.91 11.27
CA MET A 31 24.53 6.00 10.34
C MET A 31 23.29 5.30 10.90
N LEU A 32 23.44 4.08 11.43
CA LEU A 32 22.33 3.32 12.02
C LEU A 32 21.79 4.02 13.28
N ALA A 33 22.65 4.55 14.14
CA ALA A 33 22.22 5.29 15.34
C ALA A 33 21.39 6.53 14.96
N ILE A 34 21.86 7.35 14.02
CA ILE A 34 21.13 8.53 13.56
C ILE A 34 19.82 8.11 12.88
N PHE A 35 19.86 7.10 12.00
CA PHE A 35 18.66 6.59 11.33
C PHE A 35 17.62 6.09 12.35
N SER A 36 18.05 5.37 13.39
CA SER A 36 17.18 4.85 14.45
C SER A 36 16.60 5.95 15.34
N VAL A 37 17.36 7.00 15.65
CA VAL A 37 16.86 8.17 16.38
C VAL A 37 15.76 8.87 15.57
N VAL A 38 16.03 9.17 14.30
CA VAL A 38 15.04 9.80 13.41
C VAL A 38 13.82 8.90 13.25
N LEU A 39 14.01 7.60 13.05
CA LEU A 39 12.92 6.63 12.97
C LEU A 39 12.11 6.57 14.26
N GLY A 40 12.76 6.63 15.43
CA GLY A 40 12.10 6.67 16.74
C GLY A 40 11.26 7.94 16.92
N MET A 41 11.78 9.10 16.52
CA MET A 41 11.03 10.36 16.53
C MET A 41 9.79 10.30 15.64
N MET A 42 9.91 9.68 14.46
CA MET A 42 8.76 9.44 13.56
C MET A 42 7.84 8.32 14.05
N GLY A 43 8.37 7.37 14.82
CA GLY A 43 7.66 6.22 15.37
C GLY A 43 6.62 6.60 16.41
N ILE A 44 6.84 7.71 17.13
CA ILE A 44 5.92 8.25 18.15
C ILE A 44 4.61 8.77 17.50
N SER A 45 4.66 9.19 16.23
CA SER A 45 3.51 9.67 15.46
C SER A 45 2.96 8.66 14.45
N TRP A 46 3.53 7.46 14.38
CA TRP A 46 3.26 6.48 13.32
C TRP A 46 2.00 5.64 13.60
N TRP A 47 1.03 5.74 12.68
CA TRP A 47 -0.20 4.92 12.52
C TRP A 47 -1.50 5.44 13.18
N PRO A 48 -2.68 5.35 12.52
CA PRO A 48 -3.95 5.89 13.02
C PRO A 48 -4.60 5.11 14.16
N ILE A 49 -3.96 4.04 14.63
CA ILE A 49 -4.36 3.38 15.87
C ILE A 49 -3.53 4.06 16.93
N LYS A 50 -4.18 4.77 17.87
CA LYS A 50 -3.57 5.20 19.14
C LYS A 50 -3.15 3.95 19.92
N VAL A 51 -2.16 3.20 19.43
CA VAL A 51 -1.53 2.15 20.20
C VAL A 51 -0.73 2.92 21.25
N PRO A 52 -0.99 2.71 22.56
CA PRO A 52 -0.26 3.42 23.59
C PRO A 52 1.25 3.24 23.39
N LEU A 53 2.04 4.21 23.87
CA LEU A 53 3.52 4.32 23.89
C LEU A 53 4.31 3.03 24.29
N LEU A 54 3.62 1.95 24.65
CA LEU A 54 4.13 0.70 25.20
C LEU A 54 4.78 -0.25 24.16
N TYR A 55 4.62 -0.03 22.85
CA TYR A 55 5.19 -0.93 21.83
C TYR A 55 6.06 -0.18 20.80
N PRO A 56 7.28 0.22 21.16
CA PRO A 56 8.22 0.75 20.18
C PRO A 56 8.63 -0.38 19.23
N TRP A 57 8.15 -0.34 17.98
CA TRP A 57 8.51 -1.28 16.93
C TRP A 57 9.91 -1.00 16.34
N TRP A 58 10.35 0.26 16.43
CA TRP A 58 11.62 0.74 15.88
C TRP A 58 12.90 0.09 16.46
N PRO A 59 12.98 -0.39 17.73
CA PRO A 59 14.13 -1.11 18.24
C PRO A 59 14.30 -2.47 17.55
N MET A 60 13.20 -3.18 17.28
CA MET A 60 13.22 -4.43 16.50
C MET A 60 13.78 -4.19 15.11
N VAL A 61 13.28 -3.14 14.45
CA VAL A 61 13.76 -2.73 13.13
C VAL A 61 15.23 -2.35 13.17
N THR A 62 15.64 -1.59 14.18
CA THR A 62 17.05 -1.20 14.39
C THR A 62 17.95 -2.43 14.52
N LEU A 63 17.55 -3.42 15.33
CA LEU A 63 18.31 -4.66 15.49
C LEU A 63 18.43 -5.42 14.16
N ALA A 64 17.34 -5.52 13.40
CA ALA A 64 17.36 -6.12 12.07
C ALA A 64 18.27 -5.34 11.09
N LEU A 65 18.24 -4.00 11.14
CA LEU A 65 19.10 -3.14 10.33
C LEU A 65 20.58 -3.27 10.69
N ILE A 66 20.92 -3.42 11.97
CA ILE A 66 22.28 -3.74 12.42
C ILE A 66 22.73 -5.06 11.81
N ILE A 67 21.95 -6.13 11.99
CA ILE A 67 22.30 -7.46 11.46
C ILE A 67 22.47 -7.42 9.94
N THR A 68 21.54 -6.81 9.21
CA THR A 68 21.59 -6.72 7.73
C THR A 68 22.74 -5.85 7.20
N SER A 69 23.25 -4.92 8.00
CA SER A 69 24.38 -4.03 7.66
C SER A 69 25.74 -4.66 7.91
N PHE A 70 25.87 -5.43 9.00
CA PHE A 70 27.12 -6.11 9.38
C PHE A 70 27.24 -7.49 8.75
N LEU A 71 26.13 -8.17 8.49
CA LEU A 71 26.08 -9.53 7.95
C LEU A 71 25.22 -9.57 6.67
N PRO A 72 25.67 -8.92 5.58
CA PRO A 72 24.89 -8.76 4.36
C PRO A 72 24.48 -10.09 3.69
N GLN A 73 25.25 -11.15 3.89
CA GLN A 73 24.95 -12.51 3.39
C GLN A 73 23.69 -13.13 4.02
N TYR A 74 23.30 -12.68 5.22
CA TYR A 74 22.12 -13.20 5.93
C TYR A 74 20.89 -12.30 5.82
N ARG A 75 20.87 -11.28 4.94
CA ARG A 75 19.76 -10.32 4.84
C ARG A 75 18.38 -10.95 4.67
N LEU A 76 18.25 -11.92 3.77
CA LEU A 76 16.97 -12.59 3.52
C LEU A 76 16.56 -13.49 4.70
N TRP A 77 17.53 -14.07 5.39
CA TRP A 77 17.30 -14.85 6.60
C TRP A 77 16.84 -13.96 7.76
N CYS A 78 17.54 -12.84 7.97
CA CYS A 78 17.16 -11.81 8.92
C CYS A 78 15.75 -11.30 8.61
N LEU A 79 15.44 -11.03 7.35
CA LEU A 79 14.08 -10.68 6.93
C LEU A 79 13.06 -11.73 7.39
N SER A 80 13.27 -13.01 7.07
CA SER A 80 12.34 -14.07 7.46
C SER A 80 12.15 -14.18 8.97
N VAL A 81 13.26 -14.15 9.74
CA VAL A 81 13.22 -14.28 11.21
C VAL A 81 12.50 -13.09 11.84
N PHE A 82 12.89 -11.87 11.48
CA PHE A 82 12.29 -10.66 12.05
C PHE A 82 10.84 -10.42 11.60
N SER A 83 10.45 -10.93 10.43
CA SER A 83 9.03 -10.94 10.03
C SER A 83 8.23 -11.83 10.96
N VAL A 84 8.70 -13.07 11.22
CA VAL A 84 8.05 -13.99 12.16
C VAL A 84 7.97 -13.40 13.56
N ILE A 85 9.06 -12.85 14.10
CA ILE A 85 9.06 -12.18 15.40
C ILE A 85 8.04 -11.02 15.39
N GLY A 86 8.06 -10.21 14.33
CA GLY A 86 7.14 -9.10 14.15
C GLY A 86 5.68 -9.52 14.21
N LEU A 87 5.31 -10.70 13.71
CA LEU A 87 3.92 -11.18 13.73
C LEU A 87 3.35 -11.38 15.12
N PHE A 88 4.18 -11.83 16.06
CA PHE A 88 3.77 -12.06 17.44
C PHE A 88 3.94 -10.82 18.31
N TRP A 89 4.76 -9.86 17.87
CA TRP A 89 5.10 -8.69 18.67
C TRP A 89 4.29 -7.43 18.31
N LEU A 90 3.87 -7.30 17.06
CA LEU A 90 3.17 -6.10 16.59
C LEU A 90 1.67 -6.37 16.41
N PRO A 91 0.81 -5.38 16.71
CA PRO A 91 -0.64 -5.49 16.51
C PRO A 91 -0.99 -5.32 15.02
N TRP A 92 -0.48 -6.21 14.16
CA TRP A 92 -0.72 -6.17 12.71
C TRP A 92 -2.19 -6.30 12.35
N PHE A 93 -2.94 -6.99 13.19
CA PHE A 93 -4.30 -7.40 12.90
C PHE A 93 -5.27 -6.48 13.61
N SER A 94 -6.18 -5.93 12.83
CA SER A 94 -7.36 -5.25 13.35
C SER A 94 -8.35 -6.31 13.84
N TRP A 95 -8.12 -6.82 15.05
CA TRP A 95 -8.96 -7.86 15.63
C TRP A 95 -10.45 -7.45 15.69
N PRO A 96 -11.36 -8.42 15.57
CA PRO A 96 -12.80 -8.25 15.73
C PRO A 96 -13.24 -7.34 16.88
N ALA A 97 -14.23 -6.48 16.63
CA ALA A 97 -14.75 -5.56 17.65
C ALA A 97 -15.47 -6.27 18.82
N PHE A 98 -16.04 -7.45 18.57
CA PHE A 98 -16.78 -8.23 19.58
C PHE A 98 -15.92 -9.28 20.30
N TYR A 99 -14.65 -9.39 19.91
CA TYR A 99 -13.76 -10.42 20.44
C TYR A 99 -12.33 -9.90 20.45
N ALA A 100 -11.84 -9.56 21.65
CA ALA A 100 -10.41 -9.44 21.87
C ALA A 100 -9.88 -10.88 22.03
N PRO A 101 -9.25 -11.47 20.99
CA PRO A 101 -8.68 -12.79 21.15
C PRO A 101 -7.63 -12.74 22.26
N SER A 102 -7.55 -13.84 23.00
CA SER A 102 -6.38 -14.08 23.84
C SER A 102 -5.14 -14.24 22.96
N TRP A 103 -3.97 -13.89 23.49
CA TRP A 103 -2.69 -14.01 22.78
C TRP A 103 -2.43 -15.40 22.17
N TYR A 104 -2.92 -16.47 22.81
CA TYR A 104 -2.77 -17.83 22.30
C TYR A 104 -3.68 -18.11 21.09
N GLN A 105 -4.87 -17.51 21.02
CA GLN A 105 -5.76 -17.65 19.86
C GLN A 105 -5.25 -16.91 18.65
N GLU A 106 -4.68 -15.72 18.86
CA GLU A 106 -3.95 -15.00 17.82
C GLU A 106 -2.81 -15.86 17.27
N SER A 107 -2.01 -16.43 18.18
CA SER A 107 -0.88 -17.29 17.82
C SER A 107 -1.31 -18.52 17.04
N ILE A 108 -2.38 -19.20 17.46
CA ILE A 108 -2.95 -20.34 16.74
C ILE A 108 -3.42 -19.93 15.34
N ALA A 109 -4.08 -18.78 15.19
CA ALA A 109 -4.54 -18.30 13.89
C ALA A 109 -3.37 -17.96 12.95
N ILE A 110 -2.31 -17.33 13.47
CA ILE A 110 -1.08 -17.03 12.72
C ILE A 110 -0.43 -18.34 12.26
N VAL A 111 -0.23 -19.31 13.16
CA VAL A 111 0.37 -20.61 12.82
C VAL A 111 -0.49 -21.34 11.79
N ALA A 112 -1.82 -21.35 11.95
CA ALA A 112 -2.74 -21.97 11.01
C ALA A 112 -2.64 -21.36 9.60
N VAL A 113 -2.55 -20.02 9.48
CA VAL A 113 -2.37 -19.35 8.19
C VAL A 113 -1.00 -19.64 7.59
N LEU A 114 0.08 -19.65 8.38
CA LEU A 114 1.41 -19.99 7.87
C LEU A 114 1.46 -21.43 7.34
N LEU A 115 0.86 -22.39 8.05
CA LEU A 115 0.70 -23.77 7.60
C LEU A 115 -0.14 -23.84 6.31
N PHE A 116 -1.27 -23.14 6.28
CA PHE A 116 -2.10 -23.03 5.08
C PHE A 116 -1.30 -22.48 3.89
N CYS A 117 -0.51 -21.43 4.09
CA CYS A 117 0.34 -20.85 3.04
C CYS A 117 1.35 -21.88 2.51
N CYS A 118 2.06 -22.59 3.40
CA CYS A 118 3.00 -23.64 3.02
C CYS A 118 2.32 -24.73 2.18
N ILE A 119 1.17 -25.24 2.64
CA ILE A 119 0.41 -26.29 1.94
C ILE A 119 -0.08 -25.77 0.59
N TYR A 120 -0.71 -24.60 0.56
CA TYR A 120 -1.29 -24.02 -0.65
C TYR A 120 -0.24 -23.75 -1.73
N LEU A 121 0.91 -23.20 -1.35
CA LEU A 121 2.05 -22.99 -2.25
C LEU A 121 2.65 -24.32 -2.73
N GLY A 122 2.76 -25.31 -1.84
CA GLY A 122 3.21 -26.65 -2.20
C GLY A 122 2.28 -27.33 -3.21
N LEU A 123 0.96 -27.21 -3.04
CA LEU A 123 -0.04 -27.70 -3.99
C LEU A 123 0.02 -26.94 -5.32
N ALA A 124 0.12 -25.61 -5.28
CA ALA A 124 0.27 -24.79 -6.48
C ALA A 124 1.53 -25.15 -7.28
N HIS A 125 2.61 -25.52 -6.58
CA HIS A 125 3.84 -25.98 -7.21
C HIS A 125 3.73 -27.39 -7.80
N LYS A 126 3.19 -28.36 -7.05
CA LYS A 126 3.13 -29.78 -7.47
C LYS A 126 2.05 -30.03 -8.52
N MET A 127 0.93 -29.33 -8.45
CA MET A 127 -0.27 -29.60 -9.25
C MET A 127 -0.51 -28.55 -10.34
N LYS A 128 0.54 -28.01 -10.97
CA LYS A 128 0.43 -26.90 -11.95
C LYS A 128 -0.56 -27.17 -13.10
N SER A 129 -0.76 -28.43 -13.49
CA SER A 129 -1.70 -28.86 -14.54
C SER A 129 -3.14 -29.02 -14.04
N HIS A 130 -3.35 -29.18 -12.74
CA HIS A 130 -4.67 -29.39 -12.17
C HIS A 130 -5.52 -28.11 -12.28
N TRP A 131 -6.80 -28.26 -12.59
CA TRP A 131 -7.70 -27.12 -12.84
C TRP A 131 -7.76 -26.13 -11.66
N LEU A 132 -7.75 -26.63 -10.42
CA LEU A 132 -7.66 -25.82 -9.19
C LEU A 132 -6.36 -25.03 -9.02
N MET A 133 -5.26 -25.43 -9.63
CA MET A 133 -3.96 -24.75 -9.46
C MET A 133 -3.49 -24.06 -10.74
N ARG A 134 -4.29 -24.14 -11.81
CA ARG A 134 -4.10 -23.34 -13.03
C ARG A 134 -4.26 -21.84 -12.74
N HIS A 135 -5.22 -21.50 -11.87
CA HIS A 135 -5.58 -20.12 -11.48
C HIS A 135 -5.55 -19.94 -9.95
N PRO A 136 -4.39 -20.12 -9.29
CA PRO A 136 -4.34 -20.23 -7.84
C PRO A 136 -4.79 -18.95 -7.12
N ILE A 137 -4.48 -17.76 -7.66
CA ILE A 137 -4.91 -16.50 -7.03
C ILE A 137 -6.44 -16.34 -7.06
N ILE A 138 -7.08 -16.69 -8.18
CA ILE A 138 -8.56 -16.64 -8.29
C ILE A 138 -9.18 -17.63 -7.30
N ASN A 139 -8.63 -18.84 -7.20
CA ASN A 139 -9.17 -19.85 -6.31
C ASN A 139 -8.96 -19.49 -4.83
N LEU A 140 -7.82 -18.88 -4.48
CA LEU A 140 -7.59 -18.32 -3.15
C LEU A 140 -8.61 -17.22 -2.82
N MET A 141 -8.89 -16.33 -3.78
CA MET A 141 -9.88 -15.26 -3.62
C MET A 141 -11.30 -15.81 -3.43
N VAL A 142 -11.72 -16.76 -4.27
CA VAL A 142 -13.02 -17.45 -4.15
C VAL A 142 -13.14 -18.16 -2.80
N MET A 143 -12.09 -18.85 -2.37
CA MET A 143 -12.05 -19.53 -1.07
C MET A 143 -12.25 -18.54 0.08
N ILE A 144 -11.55 -17.40 0.08
CA ILE A 144 -11.70 -16.37 1.12
C ILE A 144 -13.13 -15.81 1.14
N PHE A 145 -13.69 -15.46 -0.02
CA PHE A 145 -15.07 -14.95 -0.08
C PHE A 145 -16.10 -16.00 0.35
N LEU A 146 -15.89 -17.27 0.02
CA LEU A 146 -16.74 -18.36 0.50
C LEU A 146 -16.65 -18.52 2.02
N MET A 147 -15.45 -18.46 2.59
CA MET A 147 -15.26 -18.49 4.05
C MET A 147 -15.93 -17.30 4.74
N ILE A 148 -15.79 -16.09 4.20
CA ILE A 148 -16.47 -14.89 4.70
C ILE A 148 -17.98 -15.10 4.68
N TRP A 149 -18.54 -15.60 3.58
CA TRP A 149 -19.97 -15.86 3.46
C TRP A 149 -20.45 -16.90 4.49
N LEU A 150 -19.77 -18.04 4.59
CA LEU A 150 -20.06 -19.10 5.56
C LEU A 150 -19.97 -18.60 7.01
N ALA A 151 -18.90 -17.87 7.35
CA ALA A 151 -18.69 -17.30 8.68
C ALA A 151 -19.71 -16.22 9.05
N SER A 152 -20.31 -15.57 8.05
CA SER A 152 -21.35 -14.55 8.25
C SER A 152 -22.73 -15.17 8.47
N THR A 153 -23.02 -16.34 7.91
CA THR A 153 -24.39 -16.87 7.79
C THR A 153 -24.62 -18.22 8.46
N TRP A 154 -23.71 -19.18 8.31
CA TRP A 154 -23.93 -20.58 8.74
C TRP A 154 -23.19 -20.95 10.02
N LEU A 155 -22.01 -20.35 10.27
CA LEU A 155 -21.19 -20.72 11.42
C LEU A 155 -21.70 -20.06 12.71
N SER A 156 -21.61 -20.77 13.82
CA SER A 156 -21.95 -20.29 15.17
C SER A 156 -20.88 -20.70 16.19
N GLY A 157 -20.99 -20.16 17.42
CA GLY A 157 -20.11 -20.49 18.54
C GLY A 157 -18.62 -20.28 18.26
N SER A 158 -17.78 -21.17 18.82
CA SER A 158 -16.33 -21.08 18.72
C SER A 158 -15.80 -21.26 17.29
N ILE A 159 -16.49 -22.06 16.44
CA ILE A 159 -16.08 -22.28 15.05
C ILE A 159 -16.15 -20.97 14.26
N LYS A 160 -17.20 -20.17 14.47
CA LYS A 160 -17.31 -18.83 13.87
C LYS A 160 -16.13 -17.94 14.27
N ILE A 161 -15.75 -17.95 15.55
CA ILE A 161 -14.63 -17.15 16.08
C ILE A 161 -13.32 -17.53 15.39
N TYR A 162 -12.95 -18.82 15.40
CA TYR A 162 -11.71 -19.28 14.76
C TYR A 162 -11.70 -19.06 13.25
N CYS A 163 -12.85 -19.18 12.58
CA CYS A 163 -12.97 -18.86 11.16
C CYS A 163 -12.69 -17.38 10.89
N TRP A 164 -13.24 -16.46 11.71
CA TRP A 164 -12.95 -15.03 11.58
C TRP A 164 -11.51 -14.67 11.94
N LEU A 165 -10.90 -15.32 12.93
CA LEU A 165 -9.47 -15.16 13.22
C LEU A 165 -8.61 -15.56 12.02
N PHE A 166 -8.91 -16.73 11.42
CA PHE A 166 -8.24 -17.18 10.21
C PHE A 166 -8.46 -16.22 9.04
N ILE A 167 -9.69 -15.78 8.78
CA ILE A 167 -10.03 -14.80 7.72
C ILE A 167 -9.26 -13.49 7.92
N THR A 168 -9.16 -13.01 9.15
CA THR A 168 -8.45 -11.77 9.49
C THR A 168 -6.98 -11.87 9.10
N VAL A 169 -6.32 -12.95 9.54
CA VAL A 169 -4.89 -13.16 9.25
C VAL A 169 -4.69 -13.43 7.76
N VAL A 170 -5.45 -14.33 7.13
CA VAL A 170 -5.26 -14.68 5.71
C VAL A 170 -5.54 -13.49 4.78
N SER A 171 -6.47 -12.60 5.12
CA SER A 171 -6.77 -11.41 4.32
C SER A 171 -5.63 -10.38 4.37
N ALA A 172 -4.98 -10.22 5.52
CA ALA A 172 -3.76 -9.40 5.64
C ALA A 172 -2.59 -9.96 4.81
N TYR A 173 -2.54 -11.29 4.65
CA TYR A 173 -1.52 -12.00 3.88
C TYR A 173 -1.85 -12.18 2.40
N PHE A 174 -3.11 -12.00 2.00
CA PHE A 174 -3.62 -12.40 0.69
C PHE A 174 -2.74 -11.89 -0.47
N TRP A 175 -2.33 -10.62 -0.40
CA TRP A 175 -1.52 -9.98 -1.43
C TRP A 175 -0.06 -10.45 -1.44
N TYR A 176 0.50 -10.80 -0.27
CA TYR A 176 1.83 -11.41 -0.17
C TYR A 176 1.84 -12.82 -0.78
N ILE A 177 0.83 -13.64 -0.43
CA ILE A 177 0.65 -14.97 -1.01
C ILE A 177 0.47 -14.87 -2.53
N SER A 178 -0.29 -13.88 -3.00
CA SER A 178 -0.53 -13.65 -4.42
C SER A 178 0.76 -13.40 -5.20
N TYR A 179 1.68 -12.57 -4.69
CA TYR A 179 2.99 -12.41 -5.33
C TYR A 179 3.74 -13.73 -5.39
N THR A 180 3.84 -14.48 -4.29
CA THR A 180 4.58 -15.74 -4.33
C THR A 180 3.95 -16.75 -5.27
N LEU A 181 2.63 -16.81 -5.37
CA LEU A 181 1.94 -17.64 -6.37
C LEU A 181 2.31 -17.26 -7.82
N LEU A 182 2.56 -15.98 -8.09
CA LEU A 182 3.11 -15.55 -9.39
C LEU A 182 4.57 -16.01 -9.56
N GLU A 183 5.38 -15.94 -8.51
CA GLU A 183 6.78 -16.40 -8.52
C GLU A 183 6.89 -17.93 -8.68
N VAL A 184 5.94 -18.69 -8.12
CA VAL A 184 5.86 -20.16 -8.23
C VAL A 184 5.73 -20.62 -9.69
N LYS A 185 5.16 -19.80 -10.55
CA LYS A 185 5.09 -20.13 -11.98
C LYS A 185 6.45 -19.97 -12.68
N GLN A 186 7.33 -19.12 -12.14
CA GLN A 186 8.62 -18.79 -12.74
C GLN A 186 9.78 -19.63 -12.15
N LEU A 187 9.65 -20.07 -10.90
CA LEU A 187 10.69 -20.85 -10.22
C LEU A 187 10.59 -22.34 -10.58
N ASN A 188 11.61 -22.83 -11.30
CA ASN A 188 11.85 -24.25 -11.62
C ASN A 188 12.29 -25.06 -10.37
N GLY A 189 11.48 -25.07 -9.31
CA GLY A 189 11.66 -26.01 -8.18
C GLY A 189 12.31 -25.47 -6.91
N LEU A 190 12.77 -24.22 -6.87
CA LEU A 190 13.36 -23.63 -5.65
C LEU A 190 12.29 -23.00 -4.74
N TYR A 191 11.52 -23.84 -4.06
CA TYR A 191 10.61 -23.44 -2.99
C TYR A 191 11.26 -23.73 -1.65
N GLY A 192 11.50 -22.68 -0.87
CA GLY A 192 12.04 -22.81 0.47
C GLY A 192 11.09 -22.20 1.49
N PHE A 193 11.11 -22.74 2.71
CA PHE A 193 10.42 -22.19 3.89
C PHE A 193 10.62 -20.68 4.05
N SER A 194 11.80 -20.18 3.68
CA SER A 194 12.14 -18.76 3.76
C SER A 194 11.34 -17.85 2.80
N GLN A 195 10.56 -18.38 1.85
CA GLN A 195 9.59 -17.58 1.08
C GLN A 195 8.35 -17.25 1.91
N VAL A 196 7.81 -18.24 2.65
CA VAL A 196 6.60 -18.07 3.47
C VAL A 196 6.85 -17.12 4.63
N PHE A 197 8.03 -17.21 5.23
CA PHE A 197 8.39 -16.36 6.36
C PHE A 197 8.84 -14.94 5.97
N ALA A 198 8.98 -14.63 4.68
CA ALA A 198 9.28 -13.27 4.22
C ALA A 198 8.01 -12.40 4.02
N TYR A 199 6.83 -12.93 4.36
CA TYR A 199 5.56 -12.20 4.30
C TYR A 199 5.39 -11.30 5.52
N LEU A 200 4.82 -10.10 5.32
CA LEU A 200 4.76 -9.01 6.33
C LEU A 200 6.12 -8.69 6.95
N PRO A 201 7.02 -8.09 6.15
CA PRO A 201 8.37 -7.81 6.57
C PRO A 201 8.46 -6.87 7.77
N PHE A 202 9.52 -7.04 8.57
CA PHE A 202 9.73 -6.27 9.81
C PHE A 202 9.77 -4.75 9.62
N TRP A 203 10.04 -4.28 8.41
CA TRP A 203 10.16 -2.85 8.08
C TRP A 203 8.82 -2.13 7.90
N GLY A 204 7.74 -2.71 8.43
CA GLY A 204 6.40 -2.22 8.23
C GLY A 204 5.70 -2.92 7.06
N GLY A 205 4.38 -2.93 7.13
CA GLY A 205 3.54 -3.53 6.12
C GLY A 205 2.12 -3.00 6.23
N THR A 206 1.55 -2.66 5.09
CA THR A 206 0.09 -2.62 4.97
C THR A 206 -0.35 -3.96 4.38
N ALA A 207 -1.62 -4.10 4.04
CA ALA A 207 -2.06 -5.18 3.17
C ALA A 207 -1.33 -5.15 1.79
N THR A 208 -0.79 -4.00 1.36
CA THR A 208 0.10 -3.90 0.20
C THR A 208 1.51 -4.36 0.56
N PRO A 209 2.08 -5.32 -0.18
CA PRO A 209 3.47 -5.73 -0.01
C PRO A 209 4.44 -4.62 -0.41
N PHE A 210 5.41 -4.37 0.47
CA PHE A 210 6.57 -3.50 0.22
C PHE A 210 7.88 -4.27 0.46
N PRO A 211 8.78 -4.39 -0.52
CA PRO A 211 8.55 -4.30 -1.96
C PRO A 211 7.62 -5.42 -2.47
N LYS A 212 7.87 -5.96 -3.67
CA LYS A 212 7.16 -7.14 -4.19
C LYS A 212 7.63 -8.44 -3.47
N GLY A 213 7.46 -9.59 -4.12
CA GLY A 213 7.93 -10.88 -3.62
C GLY A 213 9.45 -11.05 -3.52
N ARG A 214 9.86 -12.24 -3.06
CA ARG A 214 11.27 -12.56 -2.77
C ARG A 214 12.16 -12.49 -4.00
N MET A 215 11.71 -12.94 -5.17
CA MET A 215 12.53 -12.85 -6.38
C MET A 215 12.85 -11.40 -6.72
N TYR A 216 11.92 -10.48 -6.48
CA TYR A 216 12.18 -9.06 -6.66
C TYR A 216 13.23 -8.55 -5.67
N LEU A 217 13.13 -8.92 -4.38
CA LEU A 217 14.13 -8.58 -3.37
C LEU A 217 15.54 -9.05 -3.76
N ASN A 218 15.69 -10.27 -4.28
CA ASN A 218 16.97 -10.77 -4.78
C ASN A 218 17.54 -9.90 -5.90
N LYS A 219 16.68 -9.43 -6.81
CA LYS A 219 17.10 -8.59 -7.95
C LYS A 219 17.58 -7.20 -7.53
N ILE A 220 17.07 -6.67 -6.42
CA ILE A 220 17.41 -5.33 -5.94
C ILE A 220 18.38 -5.33 -4.75
N ALA A 221 18.80 -6.51 -4.28
CA ALA A 221 19.76 -6.62 -3.20
C ALA A 221 21.11 -6.02 -3.61
N SER A 222 21.70 -5.22 -2.71
CA SER A 222 23.03 -4.65 -2.90
C SER A 222 24.09 -5.76 -2.79
N LEU A 223 24.84 -6.01 -3.86
CA LEU A 223 25.76 -7.16 -3.94
C LEU A 223 27.14 -6.85 -3.35
N ASP A 224 27.58 -5.59 -3.46
CA ASP A 224 28.89 -5.12 -2.98
C ASP A 224 28.76 -4.00 -1.93
N ALA A 225 29.84 -3.75 -1.19
CA ALA A 225 29.88 -2.77 -0.10
C ALA A 225 29.59 -1.33 -0.57
N LEU A 226 30.08 -0.94 -1.75
CA LEU A 226 29.84 0.39 -2.32
C LEU A 226 28.37 0.56 -2.68
N SER A 227 27.77 -0.45 -3.30
CA SER A 227 26.35 -0.47 -3.63
C SER A 227 25.45 -0.41 -2.39
N LEU A 228 25.89 -1.05 -1.30
CA LEU A 228 25.22 -0.99 0.00
C LEU A 228 25.31 0.42 0.60
N ALA A 229 26.49 1.04 0.63
CA ALA A 229 26.68 2.40 1.12
C ALA A 229 25.73 3.39 0.43
N ARG A 230 25.69 3.35 -0.92
CA ARG A 230 24.79 4.19 -1.73
C ARG A 230 23.32 3.91 -1.42
N CYS A 231 22.96 2.64 -1.23
CA CYS A 231 21.60 2.25 -0.88
C CYS A 231 21.20 2.84 0.48
N GLN A 232 22.06 2.72 1.49
CA GLN A 232 21.82 3.21 2.85
C GLN A 232 21.81 4.74 2.94
N LEU A 233 22.68 5.42 2.18
CA LEU A 233 22.64 6.89 2.07
C LEU A 233 21.33 7.37 1.43
N SER A 234 20.86 6.66 0.39
CA SER A 234 19.55 6.95 -0.22
C SER A 234 18.37 6.65 0.72
N ALA A 235 18.54 5.71 1.66
CA ALA A 235 17.58 5.44 2.72
C ALA A 235 17.48 6.62 3.68
N PHE A 236 18.64 7.11 4.12
CA PHE A 236 18.74 8.25 5.03
C PHE A 236 18.07 9.50 4.44
N HIS A 237 18.38 9.83 3.17
CA HIS A 237 17.72 10.92 2.45
C HIS A 237 16.18 10.76 2.46
N LEU A 238 15.69 9.55 2.17
CA LEU A 238 14.25 9.29 2.14
C LEU A 238 13.59 9.44 3.52
N LEU A 239 14.27 9.04 4.58
CA LEU A 239 13.77 9.20 5.94
C LEU A 239 13.68 10.69 6.32
N LEU A 240 14.70 11.49 5.97
CA LEU A 240 14.66 12.94 6.16
C LEU A 240 13.54 13.60 5.37
N LEU A 241 13.32 13.19 4.11
CA LEU A 241 12.20 13.68 3.31
C LEU A 241 10.85 13.34 3.97
N ALA A 242 10.72 12.13 4.51
CA ALA A 242 9.51 11.73 5.24
C ALA A 242 9.31 12.56 6.52
N MET A 243 10.39 12.89 7.24
CA MET A 243 10.35 13.79 8.39
C MET A 243 9.85 15.19 8.01
N LEU A 244 10.33 15.75 6.89
CA LEU A 244 9.82 17.03 6.38
C LEU A 244 8.32 16.96 6.04
N TRP A 245 7.86 15.86 5.45
CA TRP A 245 6.43 15.66 5.18
C TRP A 245 5.63 15.50 6.46
N HIS A 246 6.18 14.88 7.50
CA HIS A 246 5.54 14.81 8.81
C HIS A 246 5.36 16.21 9.41
N ILE A 247 6.40 17.05 9.41
CA ILE A 247 6.33 18.43 9.89
C ILE A 247 5.29 19.23 9.10
N ALA A 248 5.23 19.05 7.78
CA ALA A 248 4.23 19.70 6.93
C ALA A 248 2.80 19.24 7.28
N LEU A 249 2.59 17.95 7.55
CA LEU A 249 1.30 17.42 7.98
C LEU A 249 0.85 17.98 9.33
N GLU A 250 1.73 18.03 10.33
CA GLU A 250 1.43 18.63 11.63
C GLU A 250 1.10 20.12 11.49
N SER A 251 1.86 20.84 10.65
CA SER A 251 1.58 22.25 10.35
C SER A 251 0.20 22.44 9.72
N LEU A 252 -0.19 21.56 8.77
CA LEU A 252 -1.52 21.58 8.16
C LEU A 252 -2.63 21.29 9.17
N LEU A 253 -2.41 20.38 10.13
CA LEU A 253 -3.37 20.11 11.19
C LEU A 253 -3.55 21.30 12.13
N ILE A 254 -2.45 21.97 12.51
CA ILE A 254 -2.48 23.20 13.31
C ILE A 254 -3.24 24.30 12.56
N MET A 255 -2.95 24.49 11.26
CA MET A 255 -3.67 25.47 10.42
C MET A 255 -5.15 25.13 10.29
N GLN A 256 -5.48 23.85 10.11
CA GLN A 256 -6.86 23.37 10.04
C GLN A 256 -7.63 23.71 11.33
N GLN A 257 -7.01 23.50 12.50
CA GLN A 257 -7.60 23.84 13.80
C GLN A 257 -7.72 25.36 13.97
N ALA A 258 -6.67 26.13 13.66
CA ALA A 258 -6.65 27.59 13.78
C ALA A 258 -7.72 28.27 12.89
N TRP A 259 -8.04 27.68 11.73
CA TRP A 259 -9.08 28.18 10.83
C TRP A 259 -10.46 27.57 11.07
N ASN A 260 -10.62 26.75 12.11
CA ASN A 260 -11.87 26.03 12.43
C ASN A 260 -12.43 25.23 11.23
N ILE A 261 -11.55 24.65 10.40
CA ILE A 261 -11.97 23.87 9.24
C ILE A 261 -12.17 22.42 9.68
N PRO A 262 -13.41 21.89 9.72
CA PRO A 262 -13.64 20.53 10.15
C PRO A 262 -13.03 19.51 9.19
N SER A 263 -12.80 18.29 9.68
CA SER A 263 -12.40 17.18 8.81
C SER A 263 -13.51 16.83 7.81
N MET A 264 -13.14 16.34 6.63
CA MET A 264 -14.11 15.90 5.63
C MET A 264 -15.07 14.82 6.16
N LYS A 265 -14.56 13.90 6.99
CA LYS A 265 -15.38 12.90 7.69
C LYS A 265 -16.49 13.55 8.50
N PHE A 266 -16.15 14.57 9.26
CA PHE A 266 -17.10 15.30 10.10
C PHE A 266 -18.15 16.02 9.25
N VAL A 267 -17.72 16.69 8.17
CA VAL A 267 -18.63 17.41 7.26
C VAL A 267 -19.62 16.46 6.60
N LEU A 268 -19.16 15.33 6.04
CA LEU A 268 -20.04 14.35 5.41
C LEU A 268 -21.00 13.69 6.40
N SER A 269 -20.56 13.48 7.65
CA SER A 269 -21.42 12.87 8.69
C SER A 269 -22.46 13.85 9.25
N ASN A 270 -22.19 15.16 9.17
CA ASN A 270 -23.07 16.23 9.67
C ASN A 270 -23.53 17.14 8.52
N PHE A 271 -23.70 16.57 7.32
CA PHE A 271 -23.94 17.38 6.11
C PHE A 271 -25.23 18.19 6.21
N SER A 272 -26.29 17.63 6.82
CA SER A 272 -27.57 18.32 6.98
C SER A 272 -27.44 19.63 7.76
N SER A 273 -26.72 19.61 8.89
CA SER A 273 -26.53 20.81 9.74
C SER A 273 -25.53 21.80 9.15
N LEU A 274 -24.62 21.34 8.28
CA LEU A 274 -23.62 22.19 7.63
C LEU A 274 -24.02 22.63 6.21
N SER A 275 -25.20 22.25 5.74
CA SER A 275 -25.66 22.49 4.35
C SER A 275 -25.72 23.97 3.94
N HIS A 276 -25.82 24.88 4.92
CA HIS A 276 -25.90 26.34 4.72
C HIS A 276 -24.53 27.04 4.59
N GLN A 277 -23.42 26.32 4.72
CA GLN A 277 -22.08 26.92 4.57
C GLN A 277 -21.82 27.41 3.14
N ASP A 278 -20.91 28.35 2.98
CA ASP A 278 -20.57 28.92 1.67
C ASP A 278 -19.76 27.96 0.79
N VAL A 279 -19.66 28.28 -0.51
CA VAL A 279 -18.91 27.46 -1.48
C VAL A 279 -17.43 27.31 -1.08
N MET A 280 -16.85 28.37 -0.51
CA MET A 280 -15.44 28.39 -0.13
C MET A 280 -15.14 27.46 1.03
N PHE A 281 -16.06 27.29 1.97
CA PHE A 281 -15.96 26.31 3.06
C PHE A 281 -15.74 24.90 2.52
N TYR A 282 -16.57 24.45 1.57
CA TYR A 282 -16.47 23.11 1.00
C TYR A 282 -15.18 22.89 0.22
N TRP A 283 -14.72 23.90 -0.54
CA TRP A 283 -13.44 23.82 -1.23
C TRP A 283 -12.25 23.73 -0.26
N ARG A 284 -12.26 24.50 0.84
CA ARG A 284 -11.19 24.44 1.84
C ARG A 284 -11.13 23.07 2.52
N VAL A 285 -12.28 22.51 2.90
CA VAL A 285 -12.38 21.16 3.48
C VAL A 285 -11.82 20.13 2.51
N LEU A 286 -12.22 20.18 1.23
CA LEU A 286 -11.80 19.23 0.21
C LEU A 286 -10.30 19.31 -0.09
N LEU A 287 -9.77 20.53 -0.29
CA LEU A 287 -8.36 20.75 -0.59
C LEU A 287 -7.46 20.29 0.57
N LEU A 288 -7.79 20.67 1.81
CA LEU A 288 -7.03 20.23 2.98
C LEU A 288 -7.09 18.72 3.13
N HIS A 289 -8.26 18.10 2.93
CA HIS A 289 -8.41 16.65 2.98
C HIS A 289 -7.50 15.95 1.95
N PHE A 290 -7.53 16.42 0.70
CA PHE A 290 -6.75 15.83 -0.39
C PHE A 290 -5.23 15.98 -0.19
N ILE A 291 -4.78 17.17 0.23
CA ILE A 291 -3.36 17.42 0.53
C ILE A 291 -2.90 16.55 1.70
N PHE A 292 -3.67 16.53 2.79
CA PHE A 292 -3.37 15.71 3.97
C PHE A 292 -3.27 14.23 3.60
N GLN A 293 -4.25 13.70 2.86
CA GLN A 293 -4.25 12.31 2.43
C GLN A 293 -3.03 11.99 1.56
N THR A 294 -2.71 12.84 0.58
CA THR A 294 -1.59 12.64 -0.35
C THR A 294 -0.25 12.66 0.37
N LEU A 295 -0.02 13.63 1.25
CA LEU A 295 1.22 13.73 2.03
C LEU A 295 1.36 12.58 3.02
N SER A 296 0.26 12.15 3.66
CA SER A 296 0.25 11.03 4.59
C SER A 296 0.64 9.71 3.90
N PHE A 297 0.05 9.41 2.74
CA PHE A 297 0.44 8.23 1.94
C PHE A 297 1.91 8.28 1.50
N GLY A 298 2.37 9.47 1.13
CA GLY A 298 3.76 9.69 0.78
C GLY A 298 4.72 9.43 1.92
N MET A 299 4.45 10.04 3.08
CA MET A 299 5.27 9.94 4.27
C MET A 299 5.40 8.47 4.68
N ASN A 300 4.27 7.78 4.78
CA ASN A 300 4.23 6.38 5.17
C ASN A 300 5.01 5.51 4.19
N GLY A 301 4.80 5.70 2.88
CA GLY A 301 5.54 4.97 1.87
C GLY A 301 7.04 5.24 1.88
N HIS A 302 7.48 6.47 2.16
CA HIS A 302 8.90 6.80 2.20
C HIS A 302 9.64 6.20 3.38
N ILE A 303 9.00 6.07 4.54
CA ILE A 303 9.61 5.45 5.73
C ILE A 303 9.80 3.96 5.50
N ILE A 304 8.78 3.25 4.98
CA ILE A 304 8.91 1.83 4.64
C ILE A 304 10.07 1.63 3.65
N ILE A 305 10.12 2.43 2.59
CA ILE A 305 11.18 2.32 1.58
C ILE A 305 12.56 2.74 2.11
N ALA A 306 12.62 3.70 3.04
CA ALA A 306 13.85 4.04 3.73
C ALA A 306 14.37 2.83 4.52
N ILE A 307 13.53 2.15 5.31
CA ILE A 307 13.95 0.96 6.06
C ILE A 307 14.39 -0.17 5.12
N VAL A 308 13.64 -0.42 4.04
CA VAL A 308 13.99 -1.41 3.00
C VAL A 308 15.38 -1.12 2.41
N ARG A 309 15.65 0.15 2.08
CA ARG A 309 16.94 0.58 1.53
C ARG A 309 18.06 0.53 2.57
N MET A 310 17.76 0.83 3.83
CA MET A 310 18.71 0.71 4.93
C MET A 310 19.12 -0.74 5.17
N ALA A 311 18.18 -1.68 4.98
CA ALA A 311 18.43 -3.12 4.98
C ALA A 311 19.23 -3.62 3.74
N GLY A 312 19.56 -2.73 2.80
CA GLY A 312 20.40 -3.03 1.65
C GLY A 312 19.65 -3.40 0.37
N PHE A 313 18.34 -3.19 0.28
CA PHE A 313 17.54 -3.45 -0.92
C PHE A 313 17.21 -2.14 -1.65
N LYS A 314 17.65 -2.01 -2.91
CA LYS A 314 17.48 -0.82 -3.76
C LYS A 314 16.04 -0.66 -4.30
N ALA A 315 15.08 -0.58 -3.39
CA ALA A 315 13.66 -0.49 -3.68
C ALA A 315 13.30 0.87 -4.30
N ALA A 316 12.35 0.88 -5.25
CA ALA A 316 11.82 2.12 -5.83
C ALA A 316 11.08 2.96 -4.78
N ARG A 317 10.97 4.28 -5.00
CA ARG A 317 10.15 5.13 -4.14
C ARG A 317 8.68 4.76 -4.29
N ASN A 318 7.91 4.84 -3.20
CA ASN A 318 6.46 4.64 -3.26
C ASN A 318 5.74 5.78 -4.02
N MET A 319 6.29 6.99 -3.97
CA MET A 319 5.74 8.16 -4.67
C MET A 319 6.87 9.02 -5.27
N ASP A 320 6.57 9.72 -6.36
CA ASP A 320 7.45 10.74 -6.94
C ASP A 320 6.64 11.82 -7.60
N ASN A 321 6.63 12.98 -6.95
CA ASN A 321 6.16 14.21 -7.54
C ASN A 321 4.77 14.06 -8.20
N PRO A 322 3.76 13.44 -7.53
CA PRO A 322 2.45 13.19 -8.14
C PRO A 322 1.75 14.50 -8.54
N PHE A 323 2.02 15.60 -7.85
CA PHE A 323 1.49 16.93 -8.18
C PHE A 323 2.00 17.50 -9.51
N PHE A 324 3.07 16.95 -10.08
CA PHE A 324 3.60 17.33 -11.39
C PHE A 324 3.14 16.39 -12.52
N ALA A 325 2.18 15.51 -12.24
CA ALA A 325 1.68 14.58 -13.23
C ALA A 325 1.00 15.29 -14.40
N THR A 326 1.34 14.86 -15.62
CA THR A 326 0.81 15.48 -16.86
C THR A 326 -0.42 14.76 -17.43
N SER A 327 -0.88 13.69 -16.80
CA SER A 327 -2.14 13.03 -17.13
C SER A 327 -2.64 12.21 -15.93
N ILE A 328 -3.91 11.81 -15.94
CA ILE A 328 -4.49 10.94 -14.90
C ILE A 328 -3.69 9.63 -14.80
N SER A 329 -3.35 9.04 -15.94
CA SER A 329 -2.50 7.85 -15.97
C SER A 329 -1.07 8.08 -15.48
N ASP A 330 -0.51 9.29 -15.64
CA ASP A 330 0.82 9.64 -15.12
C ASP A 330 0.77 9.80 -13.60
N PHE A 331 -0.27 10.45 -13.07
CA PHE A 331 -0.50 10.56 -11.63
C PHE A 331 -0.59 9.17 -11.00
N TRP A 332 -1.43 8.29 -11.54
CA TRP A 332 -1.55 6.90 -11.09
C TRP A 332 -0.21 6.13 -11.12
N ASN A 333 0.69 6.46 -12.04
CA ASN A 333 2.02 5.83 -12.10
C ASN A 333 3.01 6.40 -11.07
N ARG A 334 2.78 7.63 -10.61
CA ARG A 334 3.58 8.37 -9.63
C ARG A 334 3.05 8.26 -8.20
N TYR A 335 1.78 7.91 -8.05
CA TYR A 335 1.04 7.81 -6.81
C TYR A 335 0.93 6.34 -6.40
N TYR A 336 1.41 6.01 -5.20
CA TYR A 336 1.30 4.68 -4.59
C TYR A 336 1.80 3.52 -5.47
N PHE A 337 3.07 3.58 -5.85
CA PHE A 337 3.73 2.67 -6.80
C PHE A 337 3.50 1.19 -6.49
N TYR A 338 3.71 0.75 -5.24
CA TYR A 338 3.64 -0.68 -4.90
C TYR A 338 2.22 -1.24 -4.98
N PHE A 339 1.23 -0.45 -4.57
CA PHE A 339 -0.18 -0.81 -4.70
C PHE A 339 -0.58 -0.93 -6.17
N LYS A 340 -0.18 0.05 -6.99
CA LYS A 340 -0.40 0.01 -8.44
C LYS A 340 0.22 -1.23 -9.07
N GLU A 341 1.48 -1.53 -8.76
CA GLU A 341 2.17 -2.70 -9.32
C GLU A 341 1.48 -4.01 -8.92
N LEU A 342 0.99 -4.11 -7.69
CA LEU A 342 0.19 -5.25 -7.24
C LEU A 342 -1.07 -5.43 -8.10
N MET A 343 -1.82 -4.34 -8.33
CA MET A 343 -3.02 -4.38 -9.19
C MET A 343 -2.65 -4.77 -10.63
N VAL A 344 -1.52 -4.29 -11.13
CA VAL A 344 -1.05 -4.60 -12.49
C VAL A 344 -0.69 -6.08 -12.62
N GLU A 345 0.04 -6.64 -11.66
CA GLU A 345 0.47 -8.03 -11.71
C GLU A 345 -0.67 -9.03 -11.49
N VAL A 346 -1.57 -8.73 -10.56
CA VAL A 346 -2.66 -9.66 -10.18
C VAL A 346 -3.87 -9.56 -11.11
N PHE A 347 -4.20 -8.37 -11.62
CA PHE A 347 -5.41 -8.16 -12.43
C PHE A 347 -5.10 -7.71 -13.85
N PHE A 348 -4.27 -6.68 -14.04
CA PHE A 348 -4.06 -6.11 -15.38
C PHE A 348 -3.46 -7.13 -16.35
N TYR A 349 -2.32 -7.74 -16.03
CA TYR A 349 -1.65 -8.66 -16.96
C TYR A 349 -2.49 -9.91 -17.26
N PRO A 350 -3.07 -10.62 -16.27
CA PRO A 350 -3.92 -11.76 -16.55
C PRO A 350 -5.11 -11.41 -17.46
N THR A 351 -5.76 -10.27 -17.23
CA THR A 351 -6.86 -9.81 -18.08
C THR A 351 -6.37 -9.39 -19.47
N PHE A 352 -5.28 -8.62 -19.55
CA PHE A 352 -4.74 -8.13 -20.81
C PHE A 352 -4.31 -9.26 -21.74
N PHE A 353 -3.70 -10.32 -21.20
CA PHE A 353 -3.25 -11.45 -22.02
C PHE A 353 -4.38 -12.44 -22.36
N SER A 354 -5.52 -12.38 -21.67
CA SER A 354 -6.62 -13.35 -21.85
C SER A 354 -7.79 -12.79 -22.65
N CYS A 355 -8.16 -11.52 -22.46
CA CYS A 355 -9.38 -10.93 -22.98
C CYS A 355 -9.15 -10.04 -24.22
N PHE A 356 -10.17 -9.89 -25.07
CA PHE A 356 -10.22 -8.91 -26.17
C PHE A 356 -8.98 -8.85 -27.08
N LYS A 357 -8.30 -9.99 -27.33
CA LYS A 357 -7.02 -10.07 -28.08
C LYS A 357 -7.05 -9.38 -29.44
N LYS A 358 -8.20 -9.38 -30.13
CA LYS A 358 -8.41 -8.76 -31.45
C LYS A 358 -8.70 -7.25 -31.41
N LYS A 359 -8.97 -6.66 -30.23
CA LYS A 359 -9.34 -5.24 -30.06
C LYS A 359 -8.39 -4.56 -29.05
N PRO A 360 -7.19 -4.12 -29.46
CA PRO A 360 -6.13 -3.70 -28.53
C PRO A 360 -6.52 -2.53 -27.62
N LYS A 361 -7.30 -1.55 -28.11
CA LYS A 361 -7.79 -0.42 -27.31
C LYS A 361 -8.78 -0.88 -26.23
N LEU A 362 -9.75 -1.71 -26.59
CA LEU A 362 -10.72 -2.28 -25.66
C LEU A 362 -10.02 -3.16 -24.62
N ARG A 363 -9.05 -3.97 -25.06
CA ARG A 363 -8.21 -4.80 -24.19
C ARG A 363 -7.46 -3.98 -23.14
N LEU A 364 -6.84 -2.87 -23.54
CA LEU A 364 -6.14 -1.96 -22.64
C LEU A 364 -7.09 -1.34 -21.59
N VAL A 365 -8.23 -0.80 -22.04
CA VAL A 365 -9.22 -0.19 -21.13
C VAL A 365 -9.80 -1.23 -20.19
N PHE A 366 -10.18 -2.40 -20.70
CA PHE A 366 -10.77 -3.47 -19.89
C PHE A 366 -9.79 -4.00 -18.84
N ALA A 367 -8.52 -4.23 -19.21
CA ALA A 367 -7.49 -4.62 -18.25
C ALA A 367 -7.26 -3.54 -17.18
N THR A 368 -7.36 -2.26 -17.55
CA THR A 368 -7.28 -1.14 -16.60
C THR A 368 -8.47 -1.12 -15.64
N VAL A 369 -9.69 -1.35 -16.14
CA VAL A 369 -10.90 -1.47 -15.30
C VAL A 369 -10.80 -2.65 -14.33
N MET A 370 -10.29 -3.80 -14.79
CA MET A 370 -10.07 -4.94 -13.91
C MET A 370 -9.04 -4.66 -12.81
N ALA A 371 -7.99 -3.89 -13.09
CA ALA A 371 -6.97 -3.56 -12.10
C ALA A 371 -7.37 -2.42 -11.16
N ALA A 372 -7.62 -1.23 -11.71
CA ALA A 372 -7.90 -0.02 -10.93
C ALA A 372 -9.35 0.07 -10.43
N GLY A 373 -10.27 -0.70 -11.02
CA GLY A 373 -11.66 -0.82 -10.59
C GLY A 373 -11.87 -2.05 -9.73
N VAL A 374 -11.87 -3.25 -10.33
CA VAL A 374 -12.21 -4.49 -9.62
C VAL A 374 -11.16 -4.87 -8.57
N GLY A 375 -9.88 -4.92 -8.94
CA GLY A 375 -8.80 -5.27 -8.02
C GLY A 375 -8.70 -4.30 -6.85
N ASN A 376 -8.80 -3.00 -7.14
CA ASN A 376 -8.83 -1.94 -6.14
C ASN A 376 -10.00 -2.10 -5.15
N SER A 377 -11.21 -2.34 -5.66
CA SER A 377 -12.39 -2.62 -4.83
C SER A 377 -12.23 -3.84 -3.93
N ILE A 378 -11.66 -4.93 -4.46
CA ILE A 378 -11.43 -6.16 -3.69
C ILE A 378 -10.36 -5.92 -2.61
N TYR A 379 -9.29 -5.20 -2.94
CA TYR A 379 -8.26 -4.81 -1.98
C TYR A 379 -8.85 -4.07 -0.79
N HIS A 380 -9.65 -3.03 -1.05
CA HIS A 380 -10.24 -2.26 0.03
C HIS A 380 -11.35 -3.03 0.77
N LEU A 381 -12.10 -3.91 0.11
CA LEU A 381 -13.08 -4.76 0.79
C LEU A 381 -12.40 -5.73 1.76
N LEU A 382 -11.31 -6.38 1.35
CA LEU A 382 -10.54 -7.29 2.21
C LEU A 382 -9.73 -6.56 3.30
N ALA A 383 -9.44 -5.27 3.12
CA ALA A 383 -8.85 -4.45 4.18
C ALA A 383 -9.86 -4.18 5.32
N GLU A 384 -11.16 -4.30 5.06
CA GLU A 384 -12.23 -3.91 5.96
C GLU A 384 -12.92 -5.11 6.63
N ILE A 385 -12.09 -6.03 7.14
CA ILE A 385 -12.54 -7.26 7.82
C ILE A 385 -13.49 -6.97 8.99
N LYS A 386 -13.28 -5.87 9.73
CA LYS A 386 -14.17 -5.46 10.82
C LYS A 386 -15.59 -5.22 10.31
N VAL A 387 -15.75 -4.54 9.18
CA VAL A 387 -17.07 -4.28 8.58
C VAL A 387 -17.68 -5.57 8.04
N LEU A 388 -16.89 -6.38 7.34
CA LEU A 388 -17.31 -7.70 6.85
C LEU A 388 -17.82 -8.59 7.98
N GLN A 389 -17.18 -8.56 9.14
CA GLN A 389 -17.59 -9.31 10.30
C GLN A 389 -18.87 -8.77 10.95
N SER A 390 -18.95 -7.45 11.13
CA SER A 390 -20.10 -6.80 11.78
C SER A 390 -21.38 -6.90 10.96
N PHE A 391 -21.28 -6.84 9.63
CA PHE A 391 -22.45 -6.69 8.76
C PHE A 391 -22.64 -7.84 7.75
N GLY A 392 -21.65 -8.72 7.61
CA GLY A 392 -21.62 -9.76 6.57
C GLY A 392 -21.27 -9.20 5.19
N LEU A 393 -21.04 -10.10 4.23
CA LEU A 393 -20.53 -9.76 2.90
C LEU A 393 -21.45 -8.78 2.13
N LEU A 394 -22.73 -9.11 1.98
CA LEU A 394 -23.64 -8.35 1.12
C LEU A 394 -23.85 -6.92 1.64
N LYS A 395 -24.10 -6.76 2.94
CA LYS A 395 -24.30 -5.43 3.54
C LYS A 395 -23.01 -4.62 3.50
N SER A 396 -21.84 -5.23 3.67
CA SER A 396 -20.55 -4.55 3.53
C SER A 396 -20.32 -4.03 2.10
N ILE A 397 -20.67 -4.82 1.08
CA ILE A 397 -20.64 -4.39 -0.33
C ILE A 397 -21.51 -3.15 -0.53
N ILE A 398 -22.74 -3.14 0.01
CA ILE A 398 -23.65 -1.99 -0.07
C ILE A 398 -23.06 -0.77 0.66
N MET A 399 -22.50 -0.97 1.86
CA MET A 399 -21.87 0.10 2.64
C MET A 399 -20.62 0.68 1.96
N MET A 400 -19.98 -0.07 1.06
CA MET A 400 -18.84 0.37 0.25
C MET A 400 -19.23 0.98 -1.11
N GLN A 401 -20.51 1.23 -1.37
CA GLN A 401 -20.99 1.81 -2.64
C GLN A 401 -20.23 3.07 -3.08
N THR A 402 -19.91 3.97 -2.14
CA THR A 402 -19.18 5.22 -2.40
C THR A 402 -17.77 4.92 -2.91
N TYR A 403 -17.10 3.95 -2.29
CA TYR A 403 -15.77 3.52 -2.69
C TYR A 403 -15.77 2.77 -4.03
N PHE A 404 -16.77 1.93 -4.29
CA PHE A 404 -16.90 1.25 -5.59
C PHE A 404 -17.19 2.23 -6.72
N PHE A 405 -17.97 3.28 -6.45
CA PHE A 405 -18.16 4.38 -7.39
C PHE A 405 -16.82 5.10 -7.67
N TYR A 406 -16.06 5.43 -6.62
CA TYR A 406 -14.70 5.97 -6.74
C TYR A 406 -13.82 5.10 -7.66
N ALA A 407 -13.72 3.81 -7.37
CA ALA A 407 -12.87 2.87 -8.12
C ALA A 407 -13.30 2.76 -9.60
N LEU A 408 -14.60 2.76 -9.86
CA LEU A 408 -15.14 2.74 -11.22
C LEU A 408 -14.72 3.99 -12.01
N ILE A 409 -15.01 5.18 -11.47
CA ILE A 409 -14.70 6.46 -12.13
C ILE A 409 -13.19 6.60 -12.35
N LEU A 410 -12.39 6.28 -11.33
CA LEU A 410 -10.93 6.26 -11.42
C LEU A 410 -10.45 5.38 -12.58
N SER A 411 -10.95 4.15 -12.65
CA SER A 411 -10.49 3.16 -13.62
C SER A 411 -10.86 3.54 -15.07
N ILE A 412 -12.04 4.10 -15.29
CA ILE A 412 -12.48 4.62 -16.58
C ILE A 412 -11.60 5.81 -16.99
N ALA A 413 -11.37 6.74 -16.07
CA ALA A 413 -10.55 7.93 -16.32
C ALA A 413 -9.10 7.57 -16.67
N ILE A 414 -8.49 6.61 -15.96
CA ILE A 414 -7.16 6.09 -16.30
C ILE A 414 -7.18 5.43 -17.68
N GLY A 415 -8.17 4.59 -17.99
CA GLY A 415 -8.29 3.92 -19.30
C GLY A 415 -8.40 4.93 -20.45
N ILE A 416 -9.25 5.94 -20.32
CA ILE A 416 -9.39 7.04 -21.30
C ILE A 416 -8.07 7.82 -21.43
N SER A 417 -7.43 8.14 -20.30
CA SER A 417 -6.14 8.85 -20.27
C SER A 417 -5.05 8.09 -21.03
N GLN A 418 -4.96 6.77 -20.85
CA GLN A 418 -3.99 5.92 -21.56
C GLN A 418 -4.23 5.90 -23.08
N LEU A 419 -5.50 5.87 -23.53
CA LEU A 419 -5.84 5.95 -24.95
C LEU A 419 -5.48 7.30 -25.57
N ARG A 420 -5.60 8.39 -24.80
CA ARG A 420 -5.23 9.75 -25.23
C ARG A 420 -3.71 9.96 -25.25
N ALA A 421 -2.98 9.38 -24.30
CA ALA A 421 -1.52 9.51 -24.19
C ALA A 421 -0.77 8.98 -25.42
N GLN A 422 -1.36 8.01 -26.15
CA GLN A 422 -0.81 7.50 -27.42
C GLN A 422 -0.83 8.53 -28.56
N ARG A 423 -1.55 9.65 -28.40
CA ARG A 423 -1.77 10.67 -29.43
C ARG A 423 -1.01 11.98 -29.18
N LEU A 424 -0.34 12.12 -28.04
CA LEU A 424 0.40 13.35 -27.71
C LEU A 424 1.76 13.34 -28.41
N SER A 425 1.77 13.94 -29.59
CA SER A 425 2.96 14.50 -30.26
C SER A 425 2.93 16.03 -30.11
N ALA A 426 4.11 16.64 -30.15
CA ALA A 426 4.38 18.08 -30.28
C ALA A 426 4.56 18.93 -28.99
N VAL A 427 5.31 20.01 -29.22
CA VAL A 427 5.81 21.03 -28.30
C VAL A 427 4.65 21.66 -27.50
N ILE A 428 4.55 21.31 -26.22
CA ILE A 428 3.60 21.93 -25.29
C ILE A 428 4.29 23.16 -24.66
N PRO A 429 3.67 24.35 -24.66
CA PRO A 429 4.20 25.53 -23.97
C PRO A 429 4.52 25.25 -22.50
N PHE A 430 5.59 25.87 -21.99
CA PHE A 430 6.08 25.65 -20.61
C PHE A 430 4.97 25.79 -19.56
N TRP A 431 4.24 26.90 -19.55
CA TRP A 431 3.16 27.15 -18.57
C TRP A 431 2.06 26.10 -18.62
N ARG A 432 1.67 25.64 -19.83
CA ARG A 432 0.66 24.60 -19.98
C ARG A 432 1.16 23.26 -19.46
N ARG A 433 2.44 22.95 -19.70
CA ARG A 433 3.08 21.70 -19.28
C ARG A 433 3.27 21.60 -17.76
N TYR A 434 3.67 22.69 -17.11
CA TYR A 434 4.06 22.67 -15.70
C TYR A 434 3.01 23.23 -14.73
N LEU A 435 2.01 23.98 -15.20
CA LEU A 435 0.95 24.55 -14.36
C LEU A 435 -0.42 24.02 -14.74
N THR A 436 -0.92 24.35 -15.93
CA THR A 436 -2.34 24.09 -16.28
C THR A 436 -2.68 22.60 -16.32
N ILE A 437 -1.84 21.78 -16.96
CA ILE A 437 -2.08 20.34 -17.03
C ILE A 437 -1.98 19.69 -15.64
N PRO A 438 -0.90 19.89 -14.86
CA PRO A 438 -0.83 19.33 -13.51
C PRO A 438 -1.97 19.79 -12.60
N LEU A 439 -2.36 21.08 -12.63
CA LEU A 439 -3.50 21.57 -11.86
C LEU A 439 -4.82 20.88 -12.25
N GLY A 440 -5.06 20.63 -13.54
CA GLY A 440 -6.24 19.88 -13.99
C GLY A 440 -6.23 18.41 -13.52
N VAL A 441 -5.06 17.76 -13.55
CA VAL A 441 -4.90 16.38 -13.06
C VAL A 441 -5.10 16.31 -11.54
N VAL A 442 -4.45 17.20 -10.80
CA VAL A 442 -4.59 17.32 -9.35
C VAL A 442 -6.03 17.65 -8.97
N GLY A 443 -6.67 18.57 -9.69
CA GLY A 443 -8.08 18.92 -9.51
C GLY A 443 -9.01 17.73 -9.70
N PHE A 444 -8.77 16.89 -10.71
CA PHE A 444 -9.52 15.63 -10.90
C PHE A 444 -9.42 14.71 -9.68
N TYR A 445 -8.20 14.44 -9.19
CA TYR A 445 -8.01 13.57 -8.01
C TYR A 445 -8.55 14.21 -6.73
N CYS A 446 -8.46 15.53 -6.59
CA CYS A 446 -9.02 16.29 -5.49
C CYS A 446 -10.55 16.13 -5.44
N ILE A 447 -11.26 16.36 -6.54
CA ILE A 447 -12.72 16.16 -6.62
C ILE A 447 -13.08 14.69 -6.41
N LEU A 448 -12.34 13.78 -7.04
CA LEU A 448 -12.59 12.34 -6.91
C LEU A 448 -12.41 11.85 -5.46
N SER A 449 -11.59 12.53 -4.64
CA SER A 449 -11.36 12.18 -3.24
C SER A 449 -12.62 12.24 -2.37
N VAL A 450 -13.67 12.96 -2.81
CA VAL A 450 -15.00 12.94 -2.19
C VAL A 450 -15.53 11.52 -2.03
N PHE A 451 -15.26 10.66 -3.01
CA PHE A 451 -15.74 9.27 -3.00
C PHE A 451 -14.70 8.27 -2.46
N ASN A 452 -13.48 8.71 -2.15
CA ASN A 452 -12.36 7.84 -1.75
C ASN A 452 -12.42 7.41 -0.27
N GLN A 453 -13.58 7.56 0.38
CA GLN A 453 -13.73 7.29 1.80
C GLN A 453 -14.64 6.09 2.02
N PRO A 454 -14.20 5.07 2.77
CA PRO A 454 -15.05 3.96 3.18
C PRO A 454 -15.90 4.38 4.38
N TYR A 455 -16.58 5.53 4.33
CA TYR A 455 -17.49 5.94 5.41
C TYR A 455 -18.81 5.18 5.28
N TYR A 456 -18.86 4.05 5.97
CA TYR A 456 -19.98 3.10 5.93
C TYR A 456 -21.33 3.66 6.36
N SER A 457 -21.34 4.81 7.05
CA SER A 457 -22.54 5.51 7.51
C SER A 457 -23.08 6.50 6.48
N THR A 458 -22.30 6.87 5.46
CA THR A 458 -22.71 7.94 4.53
C THR A 458 -23.31 7.36 3.25
N ASN A 459 -24.53 7.77 2.94
CA ASN A 459 -25.15 7.46 1.66
C ASN A 459 -24.36 8.16 0.53
N ILE A 460 -24.16 7.49 -0.61
CA ILE A 460 -23.51 8.09 -1.79
C ILE A 460 -24.18 9.41 -2.22
N MET A 461 -25.49 9.56 -1.97
CA MET A 461 -26.22 10.80 -2.21
C MET A 461 -25.62 12.01 -1.48
N ILE A 462 -25.15 11.84 -0.24
CA ILE A 462 -24.51 12.92 0.54
C ILE A 462 -23.24 13.40 -0.17
N ASN A 463 -22.49 12.48 -0.80
CA ASN A 463 -21.29 12.81 -1.55
C ASN A 463 -21.63 13.61 -2.81
N PHE A 464 -22.71 13.27 -3.50
CA PHE A 464 -23.21 14.09 -4.61
C PHE A 464 -23.70 15.47 -4.16
N GLN A 465 -24.42 15.55 -3.04
CA GLN A 465 -24.84 16.84 -2.47
C GLN A 465 -23.64 17.70 -2.06
N PHE A 466 -22.59 17.08 -1.51
CA PHE A 466 -21.32 17.77 -1.26
C PHE A 466 -20.74 18.35 -2.56
N LEU A 467 -20.77 17.60 -3.67
CA LEU A 467 -20.32 18.10 -4.97
C LEU A 467 -21.17 19.25 -5.50
N THR A 468 -22.50 19.25 -5.31
CA THR A 468 -23.33 20.38 -5.75
C THR A 468 -22.97 21.66 -4.98
N LYS A 469 -22.63 21.53 -3.70
CA LYS A 469 -22.19 22.67 -2.88
C LYS A 469 -20.85 23.26 -3.32
N LEU A 470 -19.97 22.49 -3.95
CA LEU A 470 -18.73 23.02 -4.54
C LEU A 470 -18.99 24.01 -5.70
N VAL A 471 -20.17 23.97 -6.31
CA VAL A 471 -20.56 24.86 -7.42
C VAL A 471 -21.69 25.83 -7.05
N GLY A 472 -22.09 25.89 -5.77
CA GLY A 472 -23.11 26.81 -5.27
C GLY A 472 -24.57 26.34 -5.46
N LEU A 473 -24.79 25.04 -5.66
CA LEU A 473 -26.12 24.43 -5.83
C LEU A 473 -26.61 23.72 -4.56
#